data_AF-A0A535RUP3-F1
#
_entry.id   AF-A0A535RUP3-F1
#
_cell.length_a   1.000
_cell.length_b   1.000
_cell.length_c   1.000
_cell.angle_alpha   90.00
_cell.angle_beta   90.00
_cell.angle_gamma   90.00
#
_symmetry.space_group_name_H-M   'P 1'
#
loop_
_entity.id
_entity.type
_entity.pdbx_description
1 polymer ?
#
loop_
_entity_poly.entity_id
_entity_poly.type
_entity_poly.pdbx_seq_one_letter_code
_entity_poly.pdbx_strand_id
1 'polypeptide(L)' 'LTEATDLLEKSEFAREYLGNDFVDHYTATRRWEVKEYEKAVTNWDRRRYLELI' A
#
# COMPACT_ATOMS: atom_id res chain seq x y z
N LEU A 1 -2.97 -1.74 4.98
CA LEU A 1 -1.94 -2.22 4.03
C LEU A 1 -0.59 -1.56 4.29
N THR A 2 -0.55 -0.24 4.51
CA THR A 2 0.67 0.52 4.84
C THR A 2 1.40 -0.02 6.07
N GLU A 3 0.70 -0.14 7.21
CA GLU A 3 1.31 -0.61 8.47
C GLU A 3 1.94 -2.01 8.35
N ALA A 4 1.23 -2.95 7.71
CA ALA A 4 1.77 -4.29 7.47
C ALA A 4 3.00 -4.27 6.54
N THR A 5 3.03 -3.35 5.57
CA THR A 5 4.18 -3.15 4.68
C THR A 5 5.37 -2.59 5.45
N ASP A 6 5.14 -1.63 6.36
CA ASP A 6 6.18 -1.05 7.23
C ASP A 6 6.76 -2.09 8.21
N LEU A 7 5.91 -2.96 8.75
CA LEU A 7 6.33 -4.06 9.63
C LEU A 7 7.17 -5.10 8.87
N LEU A 8 6.78 -5.43 7.64
CA LEU A 8 7.53 -6.37 6.81
C LEU A 8 8.91 -5.82 6.42
N GLU A 9 9.00 -4.54 6.06
CA GLU A 9 10.26 -3.88 5.70
C GLU A 9 11.28 -3.87 6.86
N LYS A 10 10.79 -3.79 8.09
CA LYS A 10 11.61 -3.76 9.32
C LYS A 10 11.85 -5.14 9.93
N SER A 11 11.26 -6.20 9.38
CA SER A 11 11.36 -7.53 9.96
C SER A 11 12.71 -8.16 9.62
N GLU A 12 13.57 -8.30 10.63
CA GLU A 12 14.84 -9.03 10.50
C GLU A 12 14.61 -10.50 10.14
N PHE A 13 13.61 -11.13 10.74
CA PHE A 13 13.21 -12.50 10.41
C PHE A 13 12.81 -12.66 8.94
N ALA A 14 12.02 -11.73 8.39
CA ALA A 14 11.63 -11.79 6.99
C ALA A 14 12.83 -11.57 6.06
N ARG A 15 13.76 -10.69 6.43
CA ARG A 15 14.99 -10.44 5.67
C ARG A 15 15.93 -11.64 5.66
N GLU A 16 16.03 -12.35 6.79
CA GLU A 16 16.83 -13.58 6.90
C GLU A 16 16.24 -14.72 6.05
N TYR A 17 14.92 -14.92 6.11
CA TYR A 17 14.27 -16.04 5.42
C TYR A 17 14.02 -15.82 3.93
N LEU A 18 13.67 -14.58 3.54
CA LEU A 18 13.24 -14.25 2.17
C LEU A 18 14.33 -13.52 1.39
N GLY A 19 15.34 -12.96 2.07
CA GLY A 19 16.38 -12.14 1.50
C GLY A 19 16.02 -10.65 1.43
N ASN A 20 17.04 -9.81 1.58
CA ASN A 20 16.88 -8.34 1.56
C ASN A 20 16.25 -7.83 0.27
N ASP A 21 16.77 -8.28 -0.88
CA ASP A 21 16.30 -7.82 -2.19
C ASP A 21 14.82 -8.13 -2.42
N PHE A 22 14.36 -9.29 -1.94
CA PHE A 22 12.95 -9.67 -2.03
C PHE A 22 12.08 -8.77 -1.15
N VAL A 23 12.46 -8.58 0.11
CA VAL A 23 11.69 -7.74 1.06
C VAL A 23 11.60 -6.32 0.52
N ASP A 24 12.70 -5.75 0.02
CA ASP A 24 12.74 -4.40 -0.51
C ASP A 24 11.88 -4.26 -1.78
N HIS A 25 11.97 -5.21 -2.72
CA HIS A 25 11.16 -5.19 -3.94
C HIS A 25 9.65 -5.36 -3.67
N TYR A 26 9.31 -6.30 -2.78
CA TYR A 26 7.93 -6.61 -2.45
C TYR A 26 7.25 -5.44 -1.72
N THR A 27 7.93 -4.87 -0.72
CA THR A 27 7.41 -3.71 0.03
C THR A 27 7.25 -2.48 -0.85
N ALA A 28 8.19 -2.23 -1.77
CA ALA A 28 8.06 -1.16 -2.77
C ALA A 28 6.80 -1.32 -3.65
N THR A 29 6.52 -2.54 -4.10
CA THR A 29 5.32 -2.85 -4.90
C THR A 29 4.03 -2.59 -4.11
N ARG A 30 3.99 -2.99 -2.84
CA ARG A 30 2.83 -2.77 -1.96
C ARG A 30 2.61 -1.28 -1.65
N ARG A 31 3.68 -0.51 -1.48
CA ARG A 31 3.56 0.96 -1.32
C ARG A 31 3.00 1.63 -2.57
N TRP A 32 3.40 1.19 -3.76
CA TRP A 32 2.85 1.71 -5.02
C TRP A 32 1.34 1.45 -5.13
N GLU A 33 0.90 0.25 -4.77
CA GLU A 33 -0.51 -0.15 -4.78
C GLU A 33 -1.36 0.70 -3.82
N VAL A 34 -0.88 0.95 -2.60
CA VAL A 34 -1.54 1.87 -1.65
C VAL A 34 -1.67 3.26 -2.25
N LYS A 35 -0.58 3.79 -2.85
CA LYS A 35 -0.57 5.12 -3.45
C LYS A 35 -1.57 5.25 -4.60
N GLU A 36 -1.71 4.22 -5.43
CA GLU A 36 -2.71 4.25 -6.49
C GLU A 36 -4.14 4.08 -5.97
N TYR A 37 -4.33 3.29 -4.92
CA TYR A 37 -5.62 3.19 -4.25
C TYR A 37 -6.06 4.54 -3.64
N GLU A 38 -5.16 5.28 -3.00
CA GLU A 38 -5.43 6.60 -2.42
C GLU A 38 -5.75 7.66 -3.49
N LYS A 39 -5.12 7.57 -4.66
CA LYS A 39 -5.41 8.46 -5.81
C LYS A 39 -6.73 8.14 -6.48
N ALA A 40 -7.18 6.89 -6.41
CA ALA A 40 -8.45 6.49 -6.96
C ALA A 40 -9.56 7.16 -6.12
N VAL A 41 -10.04 8.32 -6.59
CA VAL A 41 -11.28 8.93 -6.09
C VAL A 41 -12.36 7.86 -6.19
N THR A 42 -12.70 7.27 -5.05
CA THR A 42 -13.69 6.21 -5.04
C THR A 42 -14.99 6.79 -5.59
N ASN A 43 -15.71 6.01 -6.40
CA ASN A 43 -17.00 6.41 -6.96
C ASN A 43 -18.00 6.92 -5.90
N TRP A 44 -17.75 6.65 -4.61
CA TRP A 44 -18.49 7.15 -3.46
C TRP A 44 -18.42 8.68 -3.32
N ASP A 45 -17.24 9.30 -3.49
CA ASP A 45 -17.09 10.76 -3.42
C ASP A 45 -17.86 11.45 -4.54
N ARG A 46 -17.84 10.88 -5.76
CA ARG A 46 -18.55 11.46 -6.91
C ARG A 46 -20.08 11.40 -6.75
N ARG A 47 -20.63 10.40 -6.04
CA ARG A 47 -22.07 10.33 -5.76
C ARG A 47 -22.51 11.42 -4.78
N ARG A 48 -21.73 11.69 -3.73
CA ARG A 48 -22.07 12.75 -2.75
C ARG A 48 -22.00 14.16 -3.35
N TYR A 49 -21.07 14.41 -4.27
CA TYR A 49 -21.00 15.69 -4.99
C TYR A 49 -22.19 15.94 -5.94
N LEU A 50 -22.81 14.89 -6.48
CA LEU A 50 -23.96 15.01 -7.39
C LEU A 50 -25.32 14.98 -6.66
N GLU A 51 -25.35 14.63 -5.37
CA GLU A 51 -26.53 14.78 -4.49
C GLU A 51 -26.64 16.20 -3.88
N LEU A 52 -25.60 17.02 -4.00
CA LEU A 52 -25.52 18.39 -3.46
C LEU A 52 -25.91 19.49 -4.47
N ILE A 53 -26.39 19.13 -5.67
CA ILE A 53 -26.86 20.06 -6.72
C ILE A 53 -28.38 19.89 -6.91
#